data_AF-A0A2X2WLE1-F1
#
_entry.id   AF-A0A2X2WLE1-F1
#
_cell.length_a   1.000
_cell.length_b   1.000
_cell.length_c   1.000
_cell.angle_alpha   90.00
_cell.angle_beta   90.00
_cell.angle_gamma   90.00
#
_symmetry.space_group_name_H-M   'P 1'
#
loop_
_entity.id
_entity.type
_entity.pdbx_description
1 polymer ?
#
loop_
_entity_poly.entity_id
_entity_poly.type
_entity_poly.pdbx_seq_one_letter_code
_entity_poly.pdbx_strand_id
1 'polypeptide(L)'
;MGIEKDERVCKYLNEIISKVRNKESHEEIKLELISHIEELYDSYVKSGMGKDEAIRNSITQMGNADIIGEKLDKVHRGNLEWGIVVATVLMSFIGIFTAIFIGISGEITHYNQNSGRNMIISTLIGITLAMALYKFDYRELKKYSIHILIGTNLLMILSILFSNYVNGSKYITIMSISINITPIYLFLMSICLPGILQNIKLKGTIDYLKLIGSYIIPIVLIAMIPDIFYTFYRKHIYDI
;
A
#
# COMPACT_ATOMS: atom_id res chain seq x y z
N MET A 1 -8.32 -10.46 36.07
CA MET A 1 -7.77 -9.11 36.22
C MET A 1 -6.60 -9.09 35.26
N GLY A 2 -6.76 -8.43 34.10
CA GLY A 2 -5.83 -8.57 32.98
C GLY A 2 -4.44 -8.10 33.39
N ILE A 3 -3.46 -8.99 33.28
CA ILE A 3 -2.04 -8.73 33.60
C ILE A 3 -1.49 -7.64 32.67
N GLU A 4 -2.11 -7.52 31.48
CA GLU A 4 -1.98 -6.42 30.53
C GLU A 4 -2.11 -5.00 31.11
N LYS A 5 -2.77 -4.82 32.28
CA LYS A 5 -2.95 -3.52 32.94
C LYS A 5 -1.99 -3.28 34.10
N ASP A 6 -1.15 -4.26 34.45
CA ASP A 6 -0.14 -4.08 35.49
C ASP A 6 0.96 -3.12 35.01
N GLU A 7 1.31 -2.15 35.86
CA GLU A 7 2.27 -1.09 35.53
C GLU A 7 3.66 -1.66 35.20
N ARG A 8 4.08 -2.75 35.86
CA ARG A 8 5.39 -3.38 35.65
C ARG A 8 5.46 -4.04 34.28
N VAL A 9 4.39 -4.74 33.90
CA VAL A 9 4.25 -5.39 32.60
C VAL A 9 4.21 -4.34 31.50
N CYS A 10 3.42 -3.28 31.68
CA CYS A 10 3.36 -2.17 30.72
C CYS A 10 4.72 -1.51 30.53
N LYS A 11 5.45 -1.23 31.62
CA LYS A 11 6.79 -0.64 31.56
C LYS A 11 7.77 -1.55 30.81
N TYR A 12 7.80 -2.84 31.14
CA TYR A 12 8.65 -3.82 30.48
C TYR A 12 8.38 -3.94 28.98
N LEU A 13 7.11 -4.02 28.58
CA LEU A 13 6.73 -4.06 27.17
C LEU A 13 7.11 -2.77 26.43
N ASN A 14 6.91 -1.61 27.06
CA ASN A 14 7.30 -0.33 26.47
C ASN A 14 8.82 -0.21 26.28
N GLU A 15 9.62 -0.72 27.22
CA GLU A 15 11.07 -0.79 27.09
C GLU A 15 11.47 -1.65 25.87
N ILE A 16 10.87 -2.84 25.70
CA ILE A 16 11.12 -3.70 24.52
C ILE A 16 10.73 -2.98 23.22
N ILE A 17 9.49 -2.47 23.15
CA ILE A 17 8.94 -1.84 21.94
C ILE A 17 9.74 -0.59 21.54
N SER A 18 10.30 0.14 22.52
CA SER A 18 11.14 1.32 22.24
C SER A 18 12.40 1.00 21.42
N LYS A 19 12.87 -0.25 21.45
CA LYS A 19 14.04 -0.71 20.68
C LYS A 19 13.68 -1.17 19.27
N VAL A 20 12.41 -1.49 19.01
CA VAL A 20 11.93 -1.96 17.71
C VAL A 20 11.63 -0.76 16.82
N ARG A 21 12.39 -0.56 15.75
CA ARG A 21 12.17 0.57 14.84
C ARG A 21 10.91 0.43 14.00
N ASN A 22 10.52 -0.81 13.68
CA ASN A 22 9.33 -1.06 12.88
C ASN A 22 8.06 -0.88 13.71
N LYS A 23 7.49 0.33 13.61
CA LYS A 23 6.22 0.67 14.25
C LYS A 23 5.06 -0.20 13.79
N GLU A 24 5.18 -0.81 12.61
CA GLU A 24 4.08 -1.59 12.07
C GLU A 24 3.85 -2.88 12.85
N SER A 25 4.93 -3.49 13.34
CA SER A 25 4.94 -4.73 14.12
C SER A 25 4.71 -4.50 15.61
N HIS A 26 4.64 -3.25 16.10
CA HIS A 26 4.53 -2.96 17.54
C HIS A 26 3.31 -3.61 18.19
N GLU A 27 2.14 -3.54 17.55
CA GLU A 27 0.91 -4.14 18.08
C GLU A 27 1.00 -5.66 18.13
N GLU A 28 1.51 -6.29 17.07
CA GLU A 28 1.68 -7.74 16.99
C GLU A 28 2.67 -8.25 18.04
N ILE A 29 3.85 -7.62 18.12
CA ILE A 29 4.87 -7.94 19.12
C ILE A 29 4.32 -7.79 20.53
N LYS A 30 3.55 -6.73 20.79
CA LYS A 30 2.95 -6.50 22.11
C LYS A 30 1.95 -7.59 22.47
N LEU A 31 1.12 -8.03 21.53
CA LEU A 31 0.16 -9.11 21.74
C LEU A 31 0.86 -10.44 22.02
N GLU A 32 1.89 -10.79 21.24
CA GLU A 32 2.69 -12.00 21.45
C GLU A 32 3.35 -12.01 22.84
N LEU A 33 4.01 -10.90 23.20
CA LEU A 33 4.69 -10.79 24.49
C LEU A 33 3.72 -10.80 25.67
N ILE A 34 2.55 -10.16 25.55
CA ILE A 34 1.50 -10.24 26.58
C ILE A 34 1.05 -11.69 26.73
N SER A 35 0.71 -12.38 25.64
CA SER A 35 0.27 -13.79 25.68
C SER A 35 1.28 -14.67 26.41
N HIS A 36 2.57 -14.54 26.09
CA HIS A 36 3.62 -15.28 26.79
C HIS A 36 3.74 -14.91 28.28
N ILE A 37 3.63 -13.62 28.65
CA ILE A 37 3.66 -13.21 30.07
C ILE A 37 2.45 -13.80 30.82
N GLU A 38 1.28 -13.83 30.19
CA GLU A 38 0.06 -14.39 30.77
C GLU A 38 0.17 -15.90 30.97
N GLU A 39 0.72 -16.63 29.99
CA GLU A 39 0.98 -18.07 30.12
C GLU A 39 1.94 -18.39 31.27
N LEU A 40 3.02 -17.63 31.40
CA LEU A 40 3.97 -17.77 32.51
C LEU A 40 3.31 -17.46 33.87
N TYR A 41 2.54 -16.38 33.92
CA TYR A 41 1.83 -15.99 35.14
C TYR A 41 0.83 -17.06 35.57
N ASP A 42 0.04 -17.60 34.64
CA ASP A 42 -0.93 -18.64 34.92
C ASP A 42 -0.26 -19.93 35.42
N SER A 43 0.90 -20.27 34.87
CA SER A 43 1.73 -21.39 35.35
C SER A 43 2.16 -21.18 36.81
N TYR A 44 2.68 -20.00 37.14
CA TYR A 44 3.10 -19.66 38.51
C TYR A 44 1.92 -19.64 39.49
N VAL A 45 0.79 -19.05 39.11
CA VAL A 45 -0.41 -19.06 39.96
C VAL A 45 -0.93 -20.48 40.19
N LYS A 46 -0.94 -21.33 39.15
CA LYS A 46 -1.30 -22.75 39.29
C LYS A 46 -0.35 -23.52 40.20
N SER A 47 0.92 -23.12 40.27
CA SER A 47 1.91 -23.69 41.19
C SER A 47 1.73 -23.21 42.66
N GLY A 48 0.74 -22.36 42.94
CA GLY A 48 0.44 -21.86 44.28
C GLY A 48 1.14 -20.54 44.63
N MET A 49 1.79 -19.89 43.67
CA MET A 49 2.49 -18.63 43.89
C MET A 49 1.51 -17.45 44.04
N GLY A 50 1.85 -16.51 44.93
CA GLY A 50 1.07 -15.28 45.09
C GLY A 50 1.11 -14.42 43.82
N LYS A 51 0.02 -13.70 43.53
CA LYS A 51 -0.15 -12.94 42.26
C LYS A 51 0.98 -11.95 41.98
N ASP A 52 1.41 -11.18 42.98
CA ASP A 52 2.50 -10.21 42.81
C ASP A 52 3.85 -10.86 42.54
N GLU A 53 4.09 -12.02 43.14
CA GLU A 53 5.32 -12.78 42.95
C GLU A 53 5.32 -13.47 41.59
N ALA A 54 4.16 -13.99 41.16
CA ALA A 54 3.97 -14.55 39.83
C ALA A 54 4.27 -13.52 38.74
N ILE A 55 3.78 -12.28 38.86
CA ILE A 55 4.06 -11.21 37.87
C ILE A 55 5.57 -10.92 37.77
N ARG A 56 6.25 -10.76 38.92
CA ARG A 56 7.70 -10.49 38.92
C ARG A 56 8.48 -11.64 38.29
N ASN A 57 8.11 -12.88 38.61
CA ASN A 57 8.79 -14.06 38.08
C ASN A 57 8.52 -14.24 36.58
N SER A 58 7.30 -13.97 36.09
CA SER A 58 7.01 -13.98 34.65
C SER A 58 7.87 -12.98 33.88
N ILE A 59 8.01 -11.74 34.37
CA ILE A 59 8.88 -10.73 33.74
C ILE A 59 10.35 -11.16 33.80
N THR A 60 10.80 -11.67 34.95
CA THR A 60 12.19 -12.12 35.13
C THR A 60 12.53 -13.28 34.20
N GLN A 61 11.59 -14.20 34.00
CA GLN A 61 11.75 -15.34 33.11
C GLN A 61 11.75 -14.94 31.63
N MET A 62 10.99 -13.91 31.24
CA MET A 62 11.08 -13.33 29.90
C MET A 62 12.49 -12.81 29.60
N GLY A 63 13.15 -12.23 30.60
CA GLY A 63 14.56 -11.85 30.55
C GLY A 63 14.78 -10.34 30.39
N ASN A 64 15.90 -9.96 29.77
CA ASN A 64 16.30 -8.57 29.65
C ASN A 64 15.58 -7.90 28.45
N ALA A 65 14.91 -6.77 28.73
CA ALA A 65 14.15 -6.01 27.74
C ALA A 65 14.99 -5.50 26.57
N ASP A 66 16.23 -5.03 26.81
CA ASP A 66 17.12 -4.53 25.76
C ASP A 66 17.51 -5.64 24.78
N ILE A 67 17.90 -6.81 25.29
CA ILE A 67 18.32 -7.94 24.46
C ILE A 67 17.15 -8.45 23.60
N ILE A 68 15.97 -8.56 24.18
CA ILE A 68 14.76 -9.00 23.47
C ILE A 68 14.37 -7.96 22.43
N GLY A 69 14.37 -6.68 22.80
CA GLY A 69 14.08 -5.56 21.90
C GLY A 69 15.01 -5.53 20.68
N GLU A 70 16.33 -5.70 20.86
CA GLU A 70 17.29 -5.75 19.76
C GLU A 70 17.09 -6.97 18.84
N LYS A 71 16.76 -8.13 19.41
CA LYS A 71 16.47 -9.34 18.61
C LYS A 71 15.19 -9.14 17.80
N LEU A 72 14.13 -8.62 18.41
CA LEU A 72 12.87 -8.34 17.73
C LEU A 72 13.04 -7.27 16.66
N ASP A 73 13.84 -6.23 16.89
CA ASP A 73 14.17 -5.19 15.91
C ASP A 73 14.89 -5.76 14.67
N LYS A 74 15.74 -6.78 14.84
CA LYS A 74 16.41 -7.46 13.72
C LYS A 74 15.44 -8.30 12.90
N VAL A 75 14.55 -9.06 13.57
CA VAL A 75 13.58 -9.95 12.91
C VAL A 75 12.48 -9.16 12.20
N HIS A 76 11.95 -8.13 12.87
CA HIS A 76 10.84 -7.32 12.37
C HIS A 76 11.30 -6.06 11.64
N ARG A 77 12.56 -6.00 11.18
CA ARG A 77 13.11 -4.81 10.54
C ARG A 77 12.36 -4.54 9.23
N GLY A 78 11.46 -3.55 9.25
CA GLY A 78 10.78 -3.03 8.08
C GLY A 78 11.80 -2.35 7.15
N ASN A 79 12.50 -3.15 6.36
CA ASN A 79 13.50 -2.66 5.43
C ASN A 79 12.87 -2.43 4.08
N LEU A 80 13.28 -1.34 3.44
CA LEU A 80 13.03 -1.14 2.02
C LEU A 80 13.74 -2.27 1.26
N GLU A 81 13.00 -3.01 0.42
CA GLU A 81 13.58 -4.00 -0.46
C GLU A 81 14.41 -3.30 -1.55
N TRP A 82 15.70 -3.08 -1.26
CA TRP A 82 16.62 -2.38 -2.16
C TRP A 82 16.67 -2.98 -3.56
N GLY A 83 16.39 -4.28 -3.72
CA GLY A 83 16.27 -4.91 -5.03
C GLY A 83 15.23 -4.23 -5.93
N ILE A 84 14.04 -3.93 -5.40
CA ILE A 84 12.95 -3.27 -6.15
C ILE A 84 13.33 -1.82 -6.49
N VAL A 85 13.92 -1.11 -5.52
CA VAL A 85 14.35 0.29 -5.70
C VAL A 85 15.40 0.38 -6.81
N VAL A 86 16.45 -0.46 -6.72
CA VAL A 86 17.53 -0.49 -7.71
C VAL A 86 16.98 -0.88 -9.08
N ALA A 87 16.12 -1.90 -9.16
CA ALA A 87 15.49 -2.29 -10.42
C ALA A 87 14.67 -1.15 -11.05
N THR A 88 13.90 -0.41 -10.24
CA THR A 88 13.07 0.70 -10.71
C THR A 88 13.92 1.86 -11.22
N VAL A 89 15.00 2.19 -10.50
CA VAL A 89 15.96 3.22 -10.91
C VAL A 89 16.63 2.83 -12.23
N LEU A 90 17.13 1.60 -12.35
CA LEU A 90 17.75 1.10 -13.58
C LEU A 90 16.78 1.11 -14.77
N MET A 91 15.55 0.64 -14.58
CA MET A 91 14.52 0.68 -15.64
C MET A 91 14.19 2.10 -16.07
N SER A 92 14.10 3.04 -15.12
CA SER A 92 13.87 4.46 -15.41
C SER A 92 15.02 5.07 -16.23
N PHE A 93 16.27 4.74 -15.87
CA PHE A 93 17.45 5.16 -16.62
C PHE A 93 17.47 4.59 -18.04
N ILE A 94 17.16 3.31 -18.21
CA ILE A 94 17.07 2.67 -19.54
C ILE A 94 16.00 3.36 -20.39
N GLY A 95 14.84 3.67 -19.80
CA GLY A 95 13.78 4.41 -20.48
C GLY A 95 14.24 5.80 -20.96
N ILE A 96 14.86 6.58 -20.07
CA ILE A 96 15.39 7.91 -20.44
C ILE A 96 16.48 7.80 -21.50
N PHE A 97 17.41 6.86 -21.34
CA PHE A 97 18.51 6.65 -22.27
C PHE A 97 18.01 6.30 -23.67
N THR A 98 17.09 5.32 -23.77
CA THR A 98 16.48 4.92 -25.05
C THR A 98 15.69 6.06 -25.68
N ALA A 99 14.92 6.82 -24.90
CA ALA A 99 14.18 7.97 -25.42
C ALA A 99 15.11 9.06 -25.97
N ILE A 100 16.21 9.36 -25.29
CA ILE A 100 17.23 10.32 -25.78
C ILE A 100 17.90 9.79 -27.04
N PHE A 101 18.27 8.51 -27.06
CA PHE A 101 18.95 7.89 -28.20
C PHE A 101 18.08 7.92 -29.47
N ILE A 102 16.79 7.58 -29.35
CA ILE A 102 15.81 7.69 -30.45
C ILE A 102 15.65 9.15 -30.90
N GLY A 103 15.67 10.09 -29.97
CA GLY A 103 15.56 11.51 -30.28
C GLY A 103 16.77 12.06 -31.06
N ILE A 104 17.96 11.52 -30.80
CA ILE A 104 19.20 11.91 -31.49
C ILE A 104 19.33 11.20 -32.85
N SER A 105 18.89 9.94 -32.97
CA SER A 105 19.01 9.17 -34.21
C SER A 105 18.15 9.70 -35.36
N GLY A 106 17.16 10.56 -35.08
CA GLY A 106 16.35 11.25 -36.10
C GLY A 106 15.42 10.33 -36.90
N GLU A 107 15.33 9.03 -36.56
CA GLU A 107 14.53 8.05 -37.29
C GLU A 107 13.01 8.25 -37.15
N ILE A 108 12.58 9.09 -36.20
CA ILE A 108 11.17 9.43 -35.98
C ILE A 108 10.97 10.94 -36.16
N THR A 109 10.38 11.32 -37.30
CA THR A 109 10.07 12.72 -37.69
C THR A 109 9.15 13.46 -36.70
N HIS A 110 8.58 12.77 -35.72
CA HIS A 110 7.70 13.32 -34.67
C HIS A 110 8.37 13.47 -33.29
N TYR A 111 9.64 13.09 -33.11
CA TYR A 111 10.32 13.31 -31.83
C TYR A 111 10.73 14.77 -31.67
N ASN A 112 9.85 15.56 -31.06
CA ASN A 112 10.15 16.94 -30.68
C ASN A 112 11.19 16.94 -29.54
N GLN A 113 12.20 17.81 -29.59
CA GLN A 113 13.18 17.99 -28.50
C GLN A 113 12.52 18.24 -27.13
N ASN A 114 11.29 18.77 -27.10
CA ASN A 114 10.50 18.91 -25.89
C ASN A 114 10.09 17.56 -25.24
N SER A 115 10.05 16.46 -25.99
CA SER A 115 9.66 15.13 -25.49
C SER A 115 10.66 14.55 -24.48
N GLY A 116 11.96 14.67 -24.76
CA GLY A 116 13.01 14.24 -23.82
C GLY A 116 13.00 15.04 -22.52
N ARG A 117 12.84 16.37 -22.62
CA ARG A 117 12.70 17.25 -21.44
C ARG A 117 11.48 16.88 -20.61
N ASN A 118 10.33 16.67 -21.24
CA ASN A 118 9.09 16.30 -20.55
C ASN A 118 9.21 14.95 -19.82
N MET A 119 9.95 14.00 -20.39
CA MET A 119 10.19 12.68 -19.79
C MET A 119 11.11 12.74 -18.56
N ILE A 120 12.14 13.59 -18.57
CA ILE A 120 12.97 13.84 -17.39
C ILE A 120 12.13 14.48 -16.28
N ILE A 121 11.34 15.51 -16.63
CA ILE A 121 10.47 16.21 -15.67
C ILE A 121 9.44 15.25 -15.06
N SER A 122 8.76 14.44 -15.89
CA SER A 122 7.77 13.47 -15.38
C SER A 122 8.41 12.41 -14.48
N THR A 123 9.62 11.95 -14.79
CA THR A 123 10.36 11.01 -13.94
C THR A 123 10.72 11.64 -12.59
N LEU A 124 11.18 12.90 -12.57
CA LEU A 124 11.48 13.61 -11.33
C LEU A 124 10.23 13.82 -10.48
N ILE A 125 9.10 14.18 -11.09
CA ILE A 125 7.81 14.27 -10.40
C ILE A 125 7.42 12.91 -9.81
N GLY A 126 7.57 11.83 -10.58
CA GLY A 126 7.29 10.46 -10.14
C GLY A 126 8.15 10.02 -8.94
N ILE A 127 9.46 10.28 -8.98
CA ILE A 127 10.38 9.99 -7.87
C ILE A 127 9.99 10.78 -6.62
N THR A 128 9.70 12.07 -6.79
CA THR A 128 9.29 12.95 -5.68
C THR A 128 7.99 12.45 -5.05
N LEU A 129 7.01 12.07 -5.87
CA LEU A 129 5.74 11.50 -5.41
C LEU A 129 5.95 10.16 -4.71
N ALA A 130 6.81 9.28 -5.23
CA ALA A 130 7.13 8.00 -4.59
C ALA A 130 7.79 8.19 -3.22
N MET A 131 8.71 9.15 -3.08
CA MET A 131 9.31 9.49 -1.78
C MET A 131 8.29 10.05 -0.78
N ALA A 132 7.35 10.88 -1.26
CA ALA A 132 6.27 11.40 -0.43
C ALA A 132 5.34 10.27 0.05
N LEU A 133 4.95 9.37 -0.86
CA LEU A 133 4.12 8.21 -0.56
C LEU A 133 4.82 7.21 0.37
N TYR A 134 6.13 7.02 0.26
CA TYR A 134 6.90 6.17 1.16
C TYR A 134 6.85 6.64 2.62
N LYS A 135 6.79 7.95 2.84
CA LYS A 135 6.63 8.54 4.18
C LYS A 135 5.17 8.59 4.64
N PHE A 136 4.23 8.33 3.74
CA PHE A 136 2.82 8.41 4.02
C PHE A 136 2.35 7.13 4.72
N ASP A 137 1.68 7.25 5.87
CA ASP A 137 1.12 6.09 6.57
C ASP A 137 -0.12 5.58 5.83
N TYR A 138 0.03 4.49 5.08
CA TYR A 138 -1.05 3.87 4.33
C TYR A 138 -2.20 3.35 5.22
N ARG A 139 -2.00 3.19 6.54
CA ARG A 139 -3.06 2.84 7.49
C ARG A 139 -4.13 3.92 7.56
N GLU A 140 -3.76 5.18 7.32
CA GLU A 140 -4.73 6.27 7.23
C GLU A 140 -5.62 6.10 5.99
N LEU A 141 -5.08 5.65 4.84
CA LEU A 141 -5.89 5.36 3.65
C LEU A 141 -6.93 4.26 3.94
N LYS A 142 -6.57 3.26 4.75
CA LYS A 142 -7.48 2.16 5.09
C LYS A 142 -8.76 2.66 5.76
N LYS A 143 -8.70 3.68 6.62
CA LYS A 143 -9.89 4.26 7.28
C LYS A 143 -10.83 4.92 6.27
N TYR A 144 -10.28 5.49 5.21
CA TYR A 144 -11.03 6.18 4.16
C TYR A 144 -11.36 5.30 2.95
N SER A 145 -11.14 3.98 3.02
CA SER A 145 -11.29 3.06 1.87
C SER A 145 -12.64 3.20 1.14
N ILE A 146 -13.74 3.41 1.87
CA ILE A 146 -15.07 3.60 1.26
C ILE A 146 -15.21 4.95 0.53
N HIS A 147 -14.62 6.01 1.08
CA HIS A 147 -14.62 7.35 0.47
C HIS A 147 -13.75 7.36 -0.78
N ILE A 148 -12.58 6.72 -0.71
CA ILE A 148 -11.68 6.52 -1.85
C ILE A 148 -12.40 5.72 -2.93
N LEU A 149 -13.09 4.63 -2.59
CA LEU A 149 -13.87 3.84 -3.55
C LEU A 149 -14.89 4.71 -4.27
N ILE A 150 -15.78 5.41 -3.53
CA ILE A 150 -16.84 6.23 -4.12
C ILE A 150 -16.26 7.34 -5.00
N GLY A 151 -15.27 8.08 -4.49
CA GLY A 151 -14.65 9.19 -5.22
C GLY A 151 -13.94 8.73 -6.49
N THR A 152 -13.24 7.60 -6.42
CA THR A 152 -12.46 7.07 -7.56
C THR A 152 -13.38 6.46 -8.63
N ASN A 153 -14.47 5.79 -8.24
CA ASN A 153 -15.51 5.35 -9.18
C ASN A 153 -16.21 6.53 -9.84
N LEU A 154 -16.55 7.57 -9.08
CA LEU A 154 -17.12 8.79 -9.64
C LEU A 154 -16.17 9.45 -10.65
N LEU A 155 -14.89 9.57 -10.30
CA LEU A 155 -13.85 10.12 -11.19
C LEU A 155 -13.73 9.32 -12.49
N MET A 156 -13.80 7.98 -12.40
CA MET A 156 -13.79 7.12 -13.59
C MET A 156 -15.04 7.29 -14.45
N ILE A 157 -16.23 7.38 -13.86
CA ILE A 157 -17.47 7.66 -14.59
C ILE A 157 -17.38 9.00 -15.31
N LEU A 158 -16.90 10.05 -14.62
CA LEU A 158 -16.68 11.37 -15.23
C LEU A 158 -15.66 11.29 -16.37
N SER A 159 -14.57 10.54 -16.20
CA SER A 159 -13.61 10.28 -17.27
C SER A 159 -14.27 9.63 -18.47
N ILE A 160 -15.10 8.60 -18.28
CA ILE A 160 -15.79 7.92 -19.37
C ILE A 160 -16.69 8.87 -20.17
N LEU A 161 -17.34 9.83 -19.51
CA LEU A 161 -18.29 10.78 -20.11
C LEU A 161 -17.63 11.98 -20.78
N PHE A 162 -16.55 12.53 -20.21
CA PHE A 162 -15.97 13.82 -20.61
C PHE A 162 -14.57 13.73 -21.23
N SER A 163 -13.99 12.53 -21.34
CA SER A 163 -12.67 12.36 -21.96
C SER A 163 -12.72 12.36 -23.48
N ASN A 164 -11.60 12.79 -24.08
CA ASN A 164 -11.36 12.68 -25.51
C ASN A 164 -10.49 11.47 -25.80
N TYR A 165 -10.72 10.83 -26.96
CA TYR A 165 -9.85 9.76 -27.42
C TYR A 165 -8.58 10.32 -28.05
N VAL A 166 -7.43 9.87 -27.53
CA VAL A 166 -6.12 10.10 -28.13
C VAL A 166 -5.46 8.73 -28.31
N ASN A 167 -5.24 8.33 -29.56
CA ASN A 167 -4.65 7.04 -29.93
C ASN A 167 -5.36 5.81 -29.32
N GLY A 168 -6.69 5.85 -29.21
CA GLY A 168 -7.50 4.75 -28.66
C GLY A 168 -7.68 4.78 -27.14
N SER A 169 -6.95 5.65 -26.44
CA SER A 169 -7.06 5.83 -24.99
C SER A 169 -7.80 7.10 -24.62
N LYS A 170 -8.51 7.05 -23.49
CA LYS A 170 -9.28 8.18 -22.95
C LYS A 170 -8.41 9.11 -22.10
N TYR A 171 -8.40 10.39 -22.46
CA TYR A 171 -7.71 11.43 -21.71
C TYR A 171 -8.67 12.54 -21.32
N ILE A 172 -8.61 12.96 -20.05
CA ILE A 172 -9.21 14.22 -19.64
C ILE A 172 -8.17 15.31 -19.91
N THR A 173 -8.54 16.25 -20.78
CA THR A 173 -7.69 17.41 -21.08
C THR A 173 -8.19 18.61 -20.30
N ILE A 174 -7.36 19.10 -19.37
CA ILE A 174 -7.59 20.33 -18.63
C ILE A 174 -6.52 21.32 -19.10
N MET A 175 -6.95 22.31 -19.88
CA MET A 175 -6.05 23.33 -20.46
C MET A 175 -4.94 22.69 -21.32
N SER A 176 -3.70 22.66 -20.85
CA SER A 176 -2.54 22.09 -21.55
C SER A 176 -2.09 20.73 -21.01
N ILE A 177 -2.81 20.17 -20.03
CA ILE A 177 -2.46 18.91 -19.39
C ILE A 177 -3.49 17.85 -19.78
N SER A 178 -3.03 16.76 -20.37
CA SER A 178 -3.84 15.58 -20.65
C SER A 178 -3.48 14.46 -19.67
N ILE A 179 -4.46 13.99 -18.91
CA ILE A 179 -4.27 12.96 -17.88
C ILE A 179 -5.10 11.74 -18.26
N ASN A 180 -4.46 10.58 -18.28
CA ASN A 180 -5.15 9.29 -18.32
C ASN A 180 -5.56 8.92 -16.88
N ILE A 181 -6.85 8.78 -16.64
CA ILE A 181 -7.40 8.45 -15.32
C ILE A 181 -7.26 6.95 -15.00
N THR A 182 -7.11 6.08 -16.02
CA THR A 182 -7.07 4.63 -15.86
C THR A 182 -5.97 4.14 -14.90
N PRO A 183 -4.69 4.58 -15.00
CA PRO A 183 -3.65 4.13 -14.08
C PRO A 183 -3.89 4.58 -12.64
N ILE A 184 -4.38 5.81 -12.45
CA ILE A 184 -4.72 6.37 -11.14
C ILE A 184 -5.85 5.55 -10.49
N TYR A 185 -6.86 5.21 -11.29
CA TYR A 185 -7.97 4.38 -10.87
C TYR A 185 -7.53 3.00 -10.41
N LEU A 186 -6.72 2.30 -11.21
CA LEU A 186 -6.22 0.96 -10.87
C LEU A 186 -5.40 0.99 -9.57
N PHE A 187 -4.49 1.96 -9.44
CA PHE A 187 -3.67 2.13 -8.24
C PHE A 187 -4.52 2.34 -6.98
N LEU A 188 -5.52 3.22 -7.03
CA LEU A 188 -6.41 3.49 -5.89
C LEU A 188 -7.31 2.28 -5.56
N MET A 189 -7.77 1.53 -6.56
CA MET A 189 -8.55 0.30 -6.36
C MET A 189 -7.73 -0.80 -5.67
N SER A 190 -6.45 -0.95 -6.02
CA SER A 190 -5.54 -1.89 -5.36
C SER A 190 -5.37 -1.61 -3.86
N ILE A 191 -5.55 -0.35 -3.44
CA ILE A 191 -5.45 0.05 -2.03
C ILE A 191 -6.80 -0.08 -1.32
N CYS A 192 -7.90 0.38 -1.92
CA CYS A 192 -9.18 0.49 -1.22
C CYS A 192 -9.91 -0.86 -1.07
N LEU A 193 -9.80 -1.78 -2.04
CA LEU A 193 -10.53 -3.05 -2.01
C LEU A 193 -10.13 -3.95 -0.83
N PRO A 194 -8.82 -4.18 -0.55
CA PRO A 194 -8.40 -4.91 0.65
C PRO A 194 -8.81 -4.19 1.94
N GLY A 195 -8.77 -2.86 1.94
CA GLY A 195 -9.17 -2.04 3.10
C GLY A 195 -10.65 -2.21 3.45
N ILE A 196 -11.54 -2.29 2.45
CA ILE A 196 -12.97 -2.58 2.66
C ILE A 196 -13.17 -3.98 3.22
N LEU A 197 -12.49 -4.98 2.66
CA LEU A 197 -12.60 -6.37 3.11
C LEU A 197 -12.22 -6.53 4.59
N GLN A 198 -11.17 -5.84 5.03
CA GLN A 198 -10.71 -5.90 6.42
C GLN A 198 -11.59 -5.11 7.40
N ASN A 199 -12.34 -4.11 6.93
CA ASN A 199 -13.13 -3.23 7.81
C ASN A 199 -14.61 -3.64 7.92
N ILE A 200 -15.13 -4.41 6.95
CA ILE A 200 -16.55 -4.78 6.94
C ILE A 200 -16.82 -5.92 7.94
N LYS A 201 -17.78 -5.72 8.84
CA LYS A 201 -18.27 -6.77 9.75
C LYS A 201 -19.49 -7.41 9.12
N LEU A 202 -19.34 -8.63 8.60
CA LEU A 202 -20.42 -9.37 7.94
C LEU A 202 -21.41 -9.88 8.99
N LYS A 203 -22.53 -9.15 9.19
CA LYS A 203 -23.57 -9.53 10.17
C LYS A 203 -24.88 -9.97 9.53
N GLY A 204 -25.11 -9.64 8.25
CA GLY A 204 -26.31 -10.06 7.53
C GLY A 204 -26.18 -9.93 6.01
N THR A 205 -27.20 -10.39 5.28
CA THR A 205 -27.23 -10.47 3.81
C THR A 205 -26.94 -9.14 3.11
N ILE A 206 -27.34 -8.02 3.71
CA ILE A 206 -27.10 -6.67 3.16
C ILE A 206 -25.59 -6.35 3.13
N ASP A 207 -24.82 -6.78 4.14
CA ASP A 207 -23.37 -6.53 4.20
C ASP A 207 -22.63 -7.34 3.15
N TYR A 208 -23.08 -8.57 2.88
CA TYR A 208 -22.59 -9.39 1.76
C TYR A 208 -22.87 -8.74 0.41
N LEU A 209 -24.09 -8.22 0.20
CA LEU A 209 -24.44 -7.53 -1.04
C LEU A 209 -23.60 -6.26 -1.26
N LYS A 210 -23.35 -5.48 -0.21
CA LYS A 210 -22.45 -4.31 -0.27
C LYS A 210 -21.03 -4.70 -0.65
N LEU A 211 -20.52 -5.79 -0.06
CA LEU A 211 -19.19 -6.30 -0.38
C LEU A 211 -19.13 -6.72 -1.86
N ILE A 212 -20.06 -7.56 -2.33
CA ILE A 212 -20.12 -8.00 -3.72
C ILE A 212 -20.21 -6.79 -4.67
N GLY A 213 -21.10 -5.84 -4.38
CA GLY A 213 -21.24 -4.61 -5.18
C GLY A 213 -19.94 -3.80 -5.26
N SER A 214 -19.20 -3.69 -4.16
CA SER A 214 -17.93 -2.94 -4.14
C SER A 214 -16.84 -3.52 -5.05
N TYR A 215 -16.90 -4.80 -5.40
CA TYR A 215 -15.98 -5.46 -6.33
C TYR A 215 -16.53 -5.51 -7.76
N ILE A 216 -17.84 -5.74 -7.93
CA ILE A 216 -18.47 -5.78 -9.26
C ILE A 216 -18.39 -4.42 -9.95
N ILE A 217 -18.67 -3.32 -9.25
CA ILE A 217 -18.71 -1.98 -9.86
C ILE A 217 -17.35 -1.65 -10.51
N PRO A 218 -16.20 -1.79 -9.82
CA PRO A 218 -14.92 -1.53 -10.46
C PRO A 218 -14.61 -2.41 -11.66
N ILE A 219 -14.98 -3.69 -11.63
CA ILE A 219 -14.78 -4.62 -12.75
C ILE A 219 -15.56 -4.15 -13.98
N VAL A 220 -16.83 -3.77 -13.80
CA VAL A 220 -17.66 -3.25 -14.89
C VAL A 220 -17.07 -1.96 -15.46
N LEU A 221 -16.65 -1.01 -14.60
CA LEU A 221 -16.05 0.24 -15.07
C LEU A 221 -14.75 0.00 -15.86
N ILE A 222 -13.90 -0.94 -15.43
CA ILE A 222 -12.69 -1.31 -16.17
C ILE A 222 -13.04 -1.94 -17.52
N ALA A 223 -14.04 -2.81 -17.57
CA ALA A 223 -14.49 -3.45 -18.81
C ALA A 223 -15.04 -2.45 -19.84
N MET A 224 -15.55 -1.31 -19.40
CA MET A 224 -16.01 -0.21 -20.27
C MET A 224 -14.86 0.63 -20.85
N ILE A 225 -13.61 0.42 -20.40
CA ILE A 225 -12.44 1.13 -20.92
C ILE A 225 -11.99 0.45 -22.22
N PRO A 226 -11.94 1.19 -23.35
CA PRO A 226 -11.63 0.58 -24.65
C PRO A 226 -10.17 0.14 -24.83
N ASP A 227 -9.25 0.47 -23.91
CA ASP A 227 -7.80 0.36 -24.11
C ASP A 227 -7.31 -1.03 -24.57
N ILE A 228 -7.88 -2.12 -24.05
CA ILE A 228 -7.43 -3.49 -24.37
C ILE A 228 -8.16 -4.07 -25.58
N PHE A 229 -9.48 -3.88 -25.68
CA PHE A 229 -10.29 -4.46 -26.75
C PHE A 229 -10.22 -3.67 -28.06
N TYR A 230 -10.10 -2.34 -28.00
CA TYR A 230 -10.07 -1.48 -29.18
C TYR A 230 -8.81 -1.69 -30.01
N THR A 231 -7.66 -1.88 -29.36
CA THR A 231 -6.38 -2.18 -30.03
C THR A 231 -6.41 -3.54 -30.73
N PHE A 232 -7.04 -4.55 -30.09
CA PHE A 232 -7.20 -5.89 -30.68
C PHE A 232 -8.18 -5.90 -31.85
N TYR A 233 -9.29 -5.16 -31.74
CA TYR A 233 -10.32 -5.07 -32.78
C TYR A 233 -9.88 -4.25 -34.00
N ARG A 234 -9.14 -3.14 -33.80
CA ARG A 234 -8.62 -2.30 -34.89
C ARG A 234 -7.57 -3.03 -35.74
N LYS A 235 -6.71 -3.85 -35.13
CA LYS A 235 -5.71 -4.63 -35.88
C LYS A 235 -6.37 -5.62 -36.85
N HIS A 236 -7.56 -6.11 -36.54
CA HIS A 236 -8.26 -7.09 -37.38
C HIS A 236 -9.04 -6.50 -38.56
N ILE A 237 -9.35 -5.20 -38.56
CA ILE A 237 -10.17 -4.55 -39.59
C ILE A 237 -9.35 -3.80 -40.63
N TYR A 238 -8.13 -3.37 -40.29
CA TYR A 238 -7.25 -2.62 -41.20
C TYR A 238 -6.12 -3.45 -41.83
N ASP A 239 -6.03 -4.75 -41.51
CA ASP A 239 -5.12 -5.73 -42.14
C ASP A 239 -5.85 -6.64 -43.17
N ILE A 240 -7.02 -6.21 -43.69
CA ILE A 240 -7.72 -6.83 -44.85
C ILE A 240 -7.77 -5.84 -46.01
#